data_AF-A0A1V5RVV4-F1
#
_entry.id   AF-A0A1V5RVV4-F1
#
_cell.length_a   1.000
_cell.length_b   1.000
_cell.length_c   1.000
_cell.angle_alpha   90.00
_cell.angle_beta   90.00
_cell.angle_gamma   90.00
#
_symmetry.space_group_name_H-M   'P 1'
#
loop_
_entity.id
_entity.type
_entity.pdbx_description
1 polymer ?
#
loop_
_entity_poly.entity_id
_entity_poly.type
_entity_poly.pdbx_seq_one_letter_code
_entity_poly.pdbx_strand_id
1 'polypeptide(L)'
;MFRENGTDCDSCSNHYTKIKHTEPPCVTDGVCKFGKPELWLSNRFAWELFQKCMNQVIVAGMGDVLGIKFEAIEFLLNLYGVEDLESRRELFEKIQIIDTIRLRYSKKSGGTIGNNKPKASKK
;
A
#
# COMPACT_ATOMS: atom_id res chain seq x y z
N MET A 1 15.35 6.57 -19.81
CA MET A 1 15.45 7.85 -19.08
C MET A 1 14.54 7.76 -17.87
N PHE A 2 15.12 7.44 -16.71
CA PHE A 2 14.41 7.23 -15.46
C PHE A 2 14.13 8.60 -14.82
N ARG A 3 12.86 8.93 -14.56
CA ARG A 3 12.52 10.08 -13.71
C ARG A 3 12.69 9.65 -12.25
N GLU A 4 13.84 9.96 -11.70
CA GLU A 4 14.14 9.97 -10.27
C GLU A 4 13.29 11.07 -9.61
N ASN A 5 12.03 10.78 -9.31
CA ASN A 5 11.22 11.68 -8.49
C ASN A 5 11.17 11.13 -7.06
N GLY A 6 12.10 11.61 -6.23
CA GLY A 6 11.93 11.68 -4.77
C GLY A 6 12.43 10.48 -3.98
N THR A 7 13.73 10.21 -4.02
CA THR A 7 14.42 9.32 -3.05
C THR A 7 15.09 10.10 -1.92
N ASP A 8 14.91 11.41 -1.89
CA ASP A 8 15.57 12.39 -1.03
C ASP A 8 14.58 13.06 -0.07
N CYS A 9 15.00 13.21 1.19
CA CYS A 9 14.19 13.86 2.24
C CYS A 9 13.74 15.28 1.85
N ASP A 10 14.55 15.98 1.05
CA ASP A 10 14.27 17.33 0.57
C ASP A 10 13.06 17.38 -0.35
N SER A 11 12.90 16.39 -1.25
CA SER A 11 11.73 16.26 -2.11
C SER A 11 10.44 15.99 -1.31
N CYS A 12 10.52 15.16 -0.26
CA CYS A 12 9.40 14.87 0.63
C CYS A 12 8.97 16.12 1.44
N SER A 13 9.94 16.85 2.00
CA SER A 13 9.69 18.07 2.77
C SER A 13 9.05 19.16 1.91
N ASN A 14 9.60 19.40 0.72
CA ASN A 14 9.08 20.39 -0.21
C ASN A 14 7.64 20.08 -0.66
N HIS A 15 7.28 18.81 -0.82
CA HIS A 15 5.91 18.42 -1.16
C HIS A 15 4.94 18.64 0.01
N TYR A 16 5.34 18.27 1.24
CA TYR A 16 4.52 18.46 2.43
C TYR A 16 4.25 19.94 2.70
N THR A 17 5.28 20.78 2.64
CA THR A 17 5.18 22.23 2.85
C THR A 17 4.28 22.89 1.80
N LYS A 18 4.27 22.40 0.55
CA LYS A 18 3.35 22.89 -0.49
C LYS A 18 1.88 22.58 -0.23
N ILE A 19 1.56 21.44 0.39
CA ILE A 19 0.17 20.99 0.63
C ILE A 19 -0.37 21.52 1.95
N LYS A 20 0.47 21.53 2.99
CA LYS A 20 0.06 21.84 4.36
C LYS A 20 0.49 23.22 4.84
N HIS A 21 1.32 23.92 4.06
CA HIS A 21 1.92 25.23 4.43
C HIS A 21 2.68 25.21 5.76
N THR A 22 3.09 24.02 6.20
CA THR A 22 3.81 23.78 7.45
C THR A 22 4.94 22.80 7.18
N GLU A 23 6.03 22.92 7.95
CA GLU A 23 7.13 21.96 7.86
C GLU A 23 6.66 20.58 8.33
N PRO A 24 7.14 19.49 7.71
CA PRO A 24 6.77 18.15 8.13
C PRO A 24 7.33 17.86 9.53
N PRO A 25 6.57 17.12 10.37
CA PRO A 25 6.98 16.81 11.75
C PRO A 25 8.25 15.96 11.84
N CYS A 26 8.77 15.44 10.72
CA CYS A 26 10.06 14.74 10.65
C CYS A 26 11.29 15.65 10.71
N VAL A 27 11.17 16.95 10.37
CA VAL A 27 12.27 17.92 10.43
C VAL A 27 12.47 18.47 11.84
N THR A 28 11.40 18.55 12.62
CA THR A 28 11.39 19.13 13.97
C THR A 28 11.82 18.15 15.07
N ASP A 29 11.44 16.88 14.96
CA ASP A 29 11.76 15.85 15.97
C ASP A 29 13.03 15.02 15.63
N GLY A 30 13.71 15.31 14.51
CA GLY A 30 14.92 14.58 14.08
C GLY A 30 14.72 13.10 13.72
N VAL A 31 13.49 12.58 13.79
CA VAL A 31 13.15 11.20 13.46
C VAL A 31 12.06 11.21 12.38
N CYS A 32 12.43 10.77 11.18
CA CYS A 32 11.47 10.55 10.10
C CYS A 32 10.55 9.37 10.43
N LYS A 33 9.41 9.65 11.08
CA LYS A 33 8.40 8.63 11.42
C LYS A 33 7.65 8.07 10.19
N PHE A 34 7.77 8.71 9.01
CA PHE A 34 6.92 8.42 7.85
C PHE A 34 7.63 8.51 6.50
N GLY A 35 8.88 8.06 6.38
CA GLY A 35 9.30 7.51 5.10
C GLY A 35 8.45 6.26 4.92
N LYS A 36 7.42 6.29 4.04
CA LYS A 36 6.49 5.17 3.78
C LYS A 36 7.25 3.84 3.88
N PRO A 37 7.04 3.01 4.92
CA PRO A 37 7.83 1.80 5.11
C PRO A 37 7.81 0.89 3.88
N GLU A 38 6.70 0.89 3.12
CA GLU A 38 6.56 0.20 1.84
C GLU A 38 7.53 0.68 0.74
N LEU A 39 8.12 1.87 0.87
CA LEU A 39 9.12 2.44 -0.05
C LEU A 39 10.56 2.29 0.45
N TRP A 40 10.80 1.64 1.59
CA TRP A 40 12.17 1.37 2.04
C TRP A 40 12.85 0.37 1.11
N LEU A 41 14.15 0.57 0.86
CA LEU A 41 14.95 -0.31 -0.02
C LEU A 41 14.85 -1.78 0.39
N SER A 42 14.81 -2.07 1.70
CA SER A 42 14.64 -3.41 2.26
C SER A 42 13.27 -4.03 2.00
N ASN A 43 12.28 -3.23 1.60
CA ASN A 43 10.92 -3.64 1.27
C ASN A 43 10.61 -3.59 -0.22
N ARG A 44 11.54 -3.06 -1.04
CA ARG A 44 11.38 -2.93 -2.49
C ARG A 44 11.01 -4.25 -3.15
N PHE A 45 11.73 -5.33 -2.81
CA PHE A 45 11.48 -6.64 -3.42
C PHE A 45 10.10 -7.20 -3.04
N ALA A 46 9.71 -7.08 -1.78
CA ALA A 46 8.36 -7.46 -1.32
C ALA A 46 7.26 -6.64 -2.02
N TRP A 47 7.48 -5.34 -2.22
CA TRP A 47 6.55 -4.46 -2.94
C TRP A 47 6.42 -4.84 -4.42
N GLU A 48 7.53 -5.13 -5.10
CA GLU A 48 7.52 -5.57 -6.50
C GLU A 48 6.77 -6.90 -6.67
N LEU A 49 6.97 -7.86 -5.75
CA LEU A 49 6.22 -9.13 -5.73
C LEU A 49 4.73 -8.90 -5.47
N PHE A 50 4.40 -8.04 -4.50
CA PHE A 50 3.03 -7.68 -4.19
C PHE A 50 2.30 -7.08 -5.42
N GLN A 51 2.92 -6.17 -6.16
CA GLN A 51 2.33 -5.57 -7.36
C GLN A 51 1.99 -6.59 -8.45
N LYS A 52 2.75 -7.68 -8.53
CA LYS A 52 2.49 -8.78 -9.47
C LYS A 52 1.35 -9.70 -9.00
N CYS A 53 1.15 -9.81 -7.69
CA CYS A 53 0.11 -10.64 -7.09
C CYS A 53 -1.20 -9.92 -6.80
N MET A 54 -1.23 -8.58 -6.73
CA MET A 54 -2.36 -7.82 -6.15
C MET A 54 -3.72 -8.04 -6.84
N ASN A 55 -3.72 -8.50 -8.10
CA ASN A 55 -4.94 -8.80 -8.86
C ASN A 55 -5.38 -10.28 -8.75
N GLN A 56 -4.52 -11.15 -8.21
CA GLN A 56 -4.80 -12.56 -7.98
C GLN A 56 -5.46 -12.73 -6.61
N VAL A 57 -6.74 -12.37 -6.52
CA VAL A 57 -7.45 -12.25 -5.24
C VAL A 57 -8.32 -13.45 -4.88
N ILE A 58 -8.47 -13.66 -3.58
CA ILE A 58 -9.48 -14.50 -2.96
C ILE A 58 -10.72 -13.65 -2.74
N VAL A 59 -11.86 -14.12 -3.23
CA VAL A 59 -13.15 -13.44 -3.15
C VAL A 59 -14.11 -14.29 -2.31
N ALA A 60 -14.79 -13.66 -1.35
CA ALA A 60 -15.84 -14.29 -0.55
C ALA A 60 -17.11 -14.52 -1.40
N GLY A 61 -18.02 -15.36 -0.91
CA GLY A 61 -19.27 -15.68 -1.62
C GLY A 61 -20.15 -14.48 -1.97
N MET A 62 -20.01 -13.35 -1.28
CA MET A 62 -20.75 -12.10 -1.54
C MET A 62 -19.99 -11.08 -2.41
N GLY A 63 -18.83 -11.45 -2.98
CA GLY A 63 -18.03 -10.57 -3.84
C GLY A 63 -16.97 -9.74 -3.11
N ASP A 64 -16.88 -9.84 -1.79
CA ASP A 64 -15.86 -9.13 -1.00
C ASP A 64 -14.47 -9.73 -1.20
N VAL A 65 -13.47 -8.88 -1.42
CA VAL A 65 -12.07 -9.31 -1.51
C VAL A 65 -11.52 -9.61 -0.11
N LEU A 66 -11.06 -10.83 0.10
CA LEU A 66 -10.45 -11.28 1.37
C LEU A 66 -8.94 -11.08 1.41
N GLY A 67 -8.27 -11.13 0.26
CA GLY A 67 -6.84 -10.94 0.13
C GLY A 67 -6.27 -11.54 -1.14
N ILE A 68 -4.96 -11.64 -1.23
CA ILE A 68 -4.23 -12.28 -2.33
C ILE A 68 -4.22 -13.81 -2.14
N LYS A 69 -4.30 -14.55 -3.25
CA LYS A 69 -4.16 -16.02 -3.29
C LYS A 69 -2.75 -16.45 -2.87
N PHE A 70 -2.65 -17.39 -1.94
CA PHE A 70 -1.36 -17.89 -1.44
C PHE A 70 -0.51 -18.51 -2.56
N GLU A 71 -1.16 -19.23 -3.47
CA GLU A 71 -0.53 -19.89 -4.60
C GLU A 71 0.12 -18.88 -5.55
N ALA A 72 -0.43 -17.67 -5.67
CA ALA A 72 0.15 -16.62 -6.50
C ALA A 72 1.46 -16.09 -5.90
N ILE A 73 1.51 -15.93 -4.57
CA ILE A 73 2.73 -15.50 -3.86
C ILE A 73 3.79 -16.60 -3.95
N GLU A 74 3.40 -17.85 -3.67
CA GLU A 74 4.31 -19.00 -3.74
C GLU A 74 4.88 -19.19 -5.16
N PHE A 75 4.05 -19.08 -6.18
CA PHE A 75 4.48 -19.16 -7.58
C PHE A 75 5.54 -18.11 -7.90
N LEU A 76 5.36 -16.85 -7.46
CA LEU A 76 6.37 -15.82 -7.69
C LEU A 76 7.66 -16.08 -6.88
N LEU A 77 7.57 -16.50 -5.62
CA LEU A 77 8.77 -16.84 -4.84
C LEU A 77 9.59 -17.94 -5.53
N ASN A 78 8.91 -18.94 -6.12
CA ASN A 78 9.56 -19.99 -6.89
C ASN A 78 10.15 -19.46 -8.21
N LEU A 79 9.40 -18.63 -8.95
CA LEU A 79 9.86 -18.04 -10.22
C LEU A 79 11.10 -17.15 -10.04
N TYR A 80 11.18 -16.43 -8.93
CA TYR A 80 12.31 -15.57 -8.60
C TYR A 80 13.47 -16.31 -7.92
N GLY A 81 13.37 -17.63 -7.75
CA GLY A 81 14.45 -18.44 -7.17
C GLY A 81 14.71 -18.17 -5.69
N VAL A 82 13.70 -17.75 -4.92
CA VAL A 82 13.85 -17.58 -3.47
C VAL A 82 13.75 -18.95 -2.81
N GLU A 83 14.89 -19.62 -2.64
CA GLU A 83 14.97 -20.98 -2.09
C GLU A 83 15.07 -21.00 -0.56
N ASP A 84 15.69 -19.97 0.02
CA ASP A 84 15.90 -19.86 1.46
C ASP A 84 14.59 -19.71 2.24
N LEU A 85 14.36 -20.58 3.23
CA LEU A 85 13.12 -20.65 3.99
C LEU A 85 12.87 -19.37 4.80
N GLU A 86 13.92 -18.79 5.39
CA GLU A 86 13.82 -17.58 6.21
C GLU A 86 13.40 -16.38 5.35
N SER A 87 14.06 -16.20 4.20
CA SER A 87 13.76 -15.17 3.21
C SER A 87 12.36 -15.33 2.62
N ARG A 88 11.95 -16.57 2.30
CA ARG A 88 10.60 -16.86 1.82
C ARG A 88 9.56 -16.44 2.85
N ARG A 89 9.77 -16.80 4.12
CA ARG A 89 8.89 -16.44 5.22
C ARG A 89 8.80 -14.93 5.39
N GLU A 90 9.93 -14.24 5.42
CA GLU A 90 9.98 -12.78 5.58
C GLU A 90 9.22 -12.07 4.44
N LEU A 91 9.47 -12.46 3.19
CA LEU A 91 8.80 -11.88 2.03
C LEU A 91 7.30 -12.15 2.04
N PHE A 92 6.91 -13.37 2.40
CA PHE A 92 5.50 -13.73 2.51
C PHE A 92 4.79 -12.87 3.57
N GLU A 93 5.35 -12.75 4.77
CA GLU A 93 4.81 -11.91 5.85
C GLU A 93 4.70 -10.44 5.42
N LYS A 94 5.74 -9.89 4.77
CA LYS A 94 5.71 -8.52 4.24
C LYS A 94 4.58 -8.31 3.22
N ILE A 95 4.41 -9.23 2.26
CA ILE A 95 3.34 -9.14 1.25
C ILE A 95 1.96 -9.18 1.91
N GLN A 96 1.75 -10.03 2.91
CA GLN A 96 0.49 -10.10 3.65
C GLN A 96 0.18 -8.81 4.42
N ILE A 97 1.18 -8.20 5.05
CA ILE A 97 1.02 -6.92 5.75
C ILE A 97 0.59 -5.84 4.75
N ILE A 98 1.26 -5.75 3.60
CA ILE A 98 0.94 -4.79 2.53
C ILE A 98 -0.51 -4.99 2.06
N ASP A 99 -0.92 -6.23 1.80
CA ASP A 99 -2.27 -6.53 1.34
C ASP A 99 -3.34 -6.19 2.40
N THR A 100 -3.08 -6.51 3.67
CA THR A 100 -3.95 -6.18 4.78
C THR A 100 -4.18 -4.66 4.88
N ILE A 101 -3.11 -3.89 4.73
CA ILE A 101 -3.18 -2.42 4.73
C ILE A 101 -4.01 -1.93 3.54
N ARG A 102 -3.76 -2.45 2.32
CA ARG A 102 -4.55 -2.14 1.12
C ARG A 102 -6.05 -2.35 1.36
N LEU A 103 -6.44 -3.52 1.88
CA LEU A 103 -7.84 -3.85 2.11
C LEU A 103 -8.50 -2.93 3.13
N ARG A 104 -7.78 -2.54 4.20
CA ARG A 104 -8.29 -1.56 5.18
C ARG A 104 -8.58 -0.21 4.54
N TYR A 105 -7.71 0.27 3.65
CA TYR A 105 -7.95 1.52 2.92
C TYR A 105 -9.12 1.42 1.94
N SER A 106 -9.21 0.31 1.19
CA SER A 106 -10.33 0.08 0.27
C SER A 106 -11.69 0.03 0.98
N LYS A 107 -11.76 -0.53 2.19
CA LYS A 107 -12.99 -0.53 3.01
C LYS A 107 -13.37 0.87 3.51
N LYS A 108 -12.37 1.71 3.83
CA LYS A 108 -12.62 3.11 4.27
C LYS A 108 -13.16 3.98 3.14
N SER A 109 -12.73 3.77 1.89
CA SER A 109 -13.23 4.53 0.74
C SER A 109 -14.61 4.09 0.24
N GLY A 110 -15.09 2.90 0.63
CA GLY A 110 -16.43 2.41 0.31
C GLY A 110 -17.57 2.99 1.18
N GLY A 111 -17.25 3.78 2.21
CA GLY A 111 -18.23 4.31 3.15
C GLY A 111 -18.59 5.78 2.91
N THR A 112 -19.30 6.10 1.82
CA THR A 112 -20.34 7.15 1.68
C THR A 112 -20.66 7.42 0.19
N ILE A 113 -21.62 6.68 -0.36
CA ILE A 113 -22.51 7.23 -1.39
C ILE A 113 -23.89 7.29 -0.73
N GLY A 114 -24.07 8.33 0.08
CA GLY A 114 -25.36 8.68 0.65
C GLY A 114 -26.30 9.11 -0.47
N ASN A 115 -27.40 8.37 -0.61
CA ASN A 115 -28.54 8.71 -1.46
C ASN A 115 -28.97 10.17 -1.27
N ASN A 116 -28.58 11.05 -2.19
CA ASN A 116 -29.27 12.33 -2.38
C ASN A 116 -30.60 12.03 -3.09
N LYS A 117 -31.62 11.64 -2.31
CA LYS A 117 -33.01 11.83 -2.75
C LYS A 117 -33.31 13.33 -2.64
N PRO A 118 -33.68 14.02 -3.73
CA PRO A 118 -34.13 15.40 -3.63
C PRO A 118 -35.42 15.44 -2.79
N LYS A 119 -35.40 16.19 -1.69
CA LYS A 119 -36.61 16.51 -0.92
C LYS A 119 -37.55 17.29 -1.85
N ALA A 120 -38.67 16.67 -2.22
CA ALA A 120 -39.77 17.36 -2.87
C ALA A 120 -40.27 18.48 -1.95
N SER A 121 -40.15 19.71 -2.44
CA SER A 121 -40.69 20.91 -1.82
C SER A 121 -42.22 20.81 -1.86
N LYS A 122 -42.85 20.63 -0.69
CA LYS A 122 -44.32 20.77 -0.57
C LYS A 122 -44.62 22.28 -0.53
N LYS A 123 -45.31 22.75 -1.57
CA LYS A 123 -46.11 23.98 -1.53
C LYS A 123 -47.35 23.78 -0.68
#